data_AF-A0A3L7DVC6-F1
#
_entry.id   AF-A0A3L7DVC6-F1
#
_cell.length_a   1.000
_cell.length_b   1.000
_cell.length_c   1.000
_cell.angle_alpha   90.00
_cell.angle_beta   90.00
_cell.angle_gamma   90.00
#
_symmetry.space_group_name_H-M   'P 1'
#
loop_
_entity.id
_entity.type
_entity.pdbx_description
1 polymer ?
#
loop_
_entity_poly.entity_id
_entity_poly.type
_entity_poly.pdbx_seq_one_letter_code
_entity_poly.pdbx_strand_id
1 'polypeptide(L)'
;MERLLNSELRAAPFFQKLSRELSANEVKLMCFGDFSGYLASYDGDVELSKESVRELANLLAQYNIASIPHIRSGANRQLLSNPLVVLEDSKSLNRTGVDFRNALLITKVAALMAKSDSVVSEGESARVLARVDTLRHITEEEKVYLKAQSLYLLSTPTRRDLVLHKLAESSPTLKALVLDVAKDVAIADGVVEEAELDFLQDLYRVFDMSARSARYDIEEYAREHYVVLDKKQRIAPIIEEETVCEFEDVLEDLLSDFEF
;
A
#
# COMPACT_ATOMS: atom_id res chain seq x y z
N MET A 1 -28.57 13.63 -22.02
CA MET A 1 -27.85 14.91 -21.87
C MET A 1 -28.13 15.60 -20.54
N GLU A 2 -29.38 15.80 -20.11
CA GLU A 2 -29.68 16.47 -18.82
C GLU A 2 -29.15 15.76 -17.56
N ARG A 3 -29.07 14.42 -17.55
CA ARG A 3 -28.49 13.66 -16.43
C ARG A 3 -26.97 13.85 -16.27
N LEU A 4 -26.23 13.96 -17.39
CA LEU A 4 -24.78 14.17 -17.39
C LEU A 4 -24.40 15.60 -16.97
N LEU A 5 -25.17 16.61 -17.42
CA LEU A 5 -24.97 17.99 -16.96
C LEU A 5 -25.23 18.13 -15.46
N ASN A 6 -26.25 17.46 -14.92
CA ASN A 6 -26.59 17.52 -13.50
C ASN A 6 -25.59 16.74 -12.61
N SER A 7 -24.94 15.68 -13.11
CA SER A 7 -23.90 14.98 -12.35
C SER A 7 -22.60 15.79 -12.29
N GLU A 8 -22.15 16.37 -13.41
CA GLU A 8 -20.96 17.22 -13.46
C GLU A 8 -21.08 18.45 -12.53
N LEU A 9 -22.25 19.10 -12.52
CA LEU A 9 -22.55 20.23 -11.63
C LEU A 9 -22.51 19.84 -10.14
N ARG A 10 -22.85 18.59 -9.80
CA ARG A 10 -22.80 18.06 -8.42
C ARG A 10 -21.42 17.54 -8.02
N ALA A 11 -20.66 17.01 -8.97
CA ALA A 11 -19.31 16.49 -8.77
C ALA A 11 -18.31 17.62 -8.52
N ALA A 12 -18.42 18.74 -9.24
CA ALA A 12 -17.39 19.79 -9.23
C ALA A 12 -17.04 20.33 -7.83
N PRO A 13 -18.00 20.65 -6.93
CA PRO A 13 -17.67 21.11 -5.58
C PRO A 13 -16.88 20.08 -4.76
N PHE A 14 -17.20 18.79 -4.92
CA PHE A 14 -16.52 17.71 -4.21
C PHE A 14 -15.07 17.56 -4.69
N PHE A 15 -14.85 17.43 -6.00
CA PHE A 15 -13.49 17.24 -6.53
C PHE A 15 -12.62 18.49 -6.36
N GLN A 16 -13.19 19.70 -6.42
CA GLN A 16 -12.45 20.92 -6.07
C GLN A 16 -12.03 20.96 -4.60
N LYS A 17 -12.91 20.51 -3.69
CA LYS A 17 -12.58 20.39 -2.27
C LYS A 17 -11.47 19.35 -2.07
N LEU A 18 -11.61 18.18 -2.71
CA LEU A 18 -10.63 17.09 -2.64
C LEU A 18 -9.26 17.55 -3.14
N SER A 19 -9.20 18.23 -4.28
CA SER A 19 -7.95 18.80 -4.81
C SER A 19 -7.29 19.77 -3.81
N ARG A 20 -8.05 20.66 -3.17
CA ARG A 20 -7.51 21.55 -2.11
C ARG A 20 -7.02 20.80 -0.89
N GLU A 21 -7.72 19.75 -0.47
CA GLU A 21 -7.31 18.90 0.66
C GLU A 21 -6.01 18.14 0.33
N LEU A 22 -5.84 17.69 -0.92
CA LEU A 22 -4.62 17.02 -1.38
C LEU A 22 -3.43 17.98 -1.43
N SER A 23 -3.62 19.23 -1.85
CA SER A 23 -2.55 20.23 -1.77
C SER A 23 -2.08 20.52 -0.33
N ALA A 24 -2.86 20.16 0.69
CA ALA A 24 -2.52 20.33 2.10
C ALA A 24 -1.94 19.06 2.76
N ASN A 25 -2.45 17.87 2.40
CA ASN A 25 -2.14 16.60 3.06
C ASN A 25 -1.38 15.59 2.17
N GLU A 26 -1.07 15.96 0.92
CA GLU A 26 -0.40 15.17 -0.13
C GLU A 26 -1.18 13.94 -0.64
N VAL A 27 -1.74 13.14 0.28
CA VAL A 27 -2.42 11.88 0.03
C VAL A 27 -3.68 11.74 0.88
N LYS A 28 -4.66 10.98 0.40
CA LYS A 28 -5.88 10.68 1.15
C LYS A 28 -6.38 9.26 0.88
N LEU A 29 -6.55 8.48 1.94
CA LEU A 29 -7.22 7.18 1.88
C LEU A 29 -8.74 7.37 1.85
N MET A 30 -9.38 6.74 0.88
CA MET A 30 -10.82 6.77 0.61
C MET A 30 -11.27 5.37 0.18
N CYS A 31 -12.53 5.19 -0.17
CA CYS A 31 -13.02 4.01 -0.87
C CYS A 31 -13.74 4.38 -2.17
N PHE A 32 -13.98 3.41 -3.05
CA PHE A 32 -14.77 3.65 -4.27
C PHE A 32 -16.19 4.15 -3.97
N GLY A 33 -16.76 3.74 -2.83
CA GLY A 33 -18.05 4.19 -2.32
C GLY A 33 -18.17 5.70 -2.15
N ASP A 34 -17.08 6.38 -1.77
CA ASP A 34 -17.07 7.83 -1.54
C ASP A 34 -17.37 8.63 -2.81
N PHE A 35 -17.17 8.02 -3.99
CA PHE A 35 -17.37 8.66 -5.29
C PHE A 35 -18.73 8.33 -5.92
N SER A 36 -19.38 7.24 -5.48
CA SER A 36 -20.59 6.68 -6.10
C SER A 36 -21.71 7.71 -6.32
N GLY A 37 -21.95 8.60 -5.35
CA GLY A 37 -22.96 9.65 -5.42
C GLY A 37 -22.70 10.76 -6.45
N TYR A 38 -21.50 10.80 -7.05
CA TYR A 38 -21.09 11.79 -8.03
C TYR A 38 -21.02 11.22 -9.46
N LEU A 39 -21.24 9.92 -9.64
CA LEU A 39 -21.18 9.24 -10.93
C LEU A 39 -22.59 9.11 -11.54
N ALA A 40 -22.80 9.61 -12.76
CA ALA A 40 -24.08 9.51 -13.46
C ALA A 40 -24.43 8.07 -13.87
N SER A 41 -23.40 7.26 -14.13
CA SER A 41 -23.53 5.87 -14.55
C SER A 41 -23.77 4.91 -13.38
N TYR A 42 -23.67 5.38 -12.13
CA TYR A 42 -23.91 4.54 -10.96
C TYR A 42 -25.42 4.28 -10.78
N ASP A 43 -25.78 3.01 -10.69
CA ASP A 43 -27.16 2.51 -10.67
C ASP A 43 -27.65 2.12 -9.25
N GLY A 44 -26.83 2.34 -8.22
CA GLY A 44 -27.16 2.02 -6.84
C GLY A 44 -26.73 0.62 -6.38
N ASP A 45 -25.89 -0.07 -7.15
CA ASP A 45 -25.37 -1.40 -6.82
C ASP A 45 -24.27 -1.34 -5.74
N VAL A 46 -23.89 -2.49 -5.17
CA VAL A 46 -22.77 -2.64 -4.22
C VAL A 46 -21.39 -2.58 -4.88
N GLU A 47 -21.36 -2.48 -6.22
CA GLU A 47 -20.16 -2.38 -7.04
C GLU A 47 -20.28 -1.22 -8.02
N LEU A 48 -19.14 -0.64 -8.39
CA LEU A 48 -19.04 0.23 -9.55
C LEU A 48 -18.90 -0.62 -10.81
N SER A 49 -19.80 -0.38 -11.76
CA SER A 49 -19.70 -0.93 -13.11
C SER A 49 -18.45 -0.43 -13.82
N LYS A 50 -18.01 -1.13 -14.89
CA LYS A 50 -16.88 -0.68 -15.73
C LYS A 50 -17.09 0.73 -16.31
N GLU A 51 -18.34 1.12 -16.54
CA GLU A 51 -18.69 2.47 -17.00
C GLU A 51 -18.49 3.51 -15.89
N SER A 52 -18.92 3.19 -14.67
CA SER A 52 -18.74 4.05 -13.49
C SER A 52 -17.28 4.20 -13.09
N VAL A 53 -16.50 3.14 -13.17
CA VAL A 53 -15.06 3.21 -12.93
C VAL A 53 -14.36 4.07 -14.00
N ARG A 54 -14.79 3.99 -15.27
CA ARG A 54 -14.26 4.87 -16.33
C ARG A 54 -14.66 6.33 -16.13
N GLU A 55 -15.91 6.58 -15.72
CA GLU A 55 -16.38 7.93 -15.38
C GLU A 55 -15.57 8.52 -14.22
N LEU A 56 -15.31 7.73 -13.18
CA LEU A 56 -14.46 8.12 -12.05
C LEU A 56 -13.04 8.46 -12.51
N ALA A 57 -12.42 7.62 -13.35
CA ALA A 57 -11.08 7.88 -13.88
C ALA A 57 -11.01 9.22 -14.65
N ASN A 58 -12.02 9.51 -15.47
CA ASN A 58 -12.09 10.76 -16.22
C ASN A 58 -12.27 11.98 -15.30
N LEU A 59 -13.11 11.86 -14.27
CA LEU A 59 -13.29 12.93 -13.28
C LEU A 59 -12.00 13.19 -12.51
N LEU A 60 -11.33 12.14 -12.01
CA LEU A 60 -10.05 12.29 -11.31
C LEU A 60 -9.01 13.00 -12.20
N ALA A 61 -8.88 12.58 -13.46
CA ALA A 61 -7.98 13.22 -14.42
C ALA A 61 -8.34 14.70 -14.70
N GLN A 62 -9.63 15.05 -14.78
CA GLN A 62 -10.07 16.44 -14.98
C GLN A 62 -9.59 17.38 -13.87
N TYR A 63 -9.45 16.87 -12.65
CA TYR A 63 -9.02 17.64 -11.48
C TYR A 63 -7.53 17.43 -11.12
N ASN A 64 -6.74 16.81 -12.00
CA ASN A 64 -5.33 16.45 -11.77
C ASN A 64 -5.14 15.59 -10.50
N ILE A 65 -6.01 14.61 -10.30
CA ILE A 65 -5.94 13.67 -9.19
C ILE A 65 -5.57 12.30 -9.74
N ALA A 66 -4.51 11.71 -9.18
CA ALA A 66 -4.13 10.32 -9.41
C ALA A 66 -4.72 9.42 -8.33
N SER A 67 -4.72 8.11 -8.60
CA SER A 67 -5.24 7.10 -7.68
C SER A 67 -4.33 5.88 -7.58
N ILE A 68 -4.39 5.19 -6.43
CA ILE A 68 -3.81 3.88 -6.16
C ILE A 68 -4.92 2.99 -5.58
N PRO A 69 -5.33 1.90 -6.25
CA PRO A 69 -4.75 1.37 -7.49
C PRO A 69 -5.00 2.33 -8.67
N HIS A 70 -4.16 2.23 -9.70
CA HIS A 70 -4.29 3.13 -10.84
C HIS A 70 -5.50 2.73 -11.68
N ILE A 71 -6.56 3.52 -11.60
CA ILE A 71 -7.79 3.27 -12.36
C ILE A 71 -7.54 3.64 -13.82
N ARG A 72 -7.21 2.66 -14.66
CA ARG A 72 -7.12 2.86 -16.12
C ARG A 72 -8.51 2.86 -16.75
N SER A 73 -8.66 3.58 -17.87
CA SER A 73 -9.85 3.52 -18.73
C SER A 73 -9.98 2.10 -19.32
N GLY A 74 -10.64 1.21 -18.59
CA GLY A 74 -10.75 -0.22 -18.89
C GLY A 74 -10.92 -1.12 -17.67
N ALA A 75 -10.77 -0.57 -16.46
CA ALA A 75 -10.79 -1.30 -15.20
C ALA A 75 -12.03 -2.19 -14.98
N ASN A 76 -11.80 -3.29 -14.27
CA ASN A 76 -12.79 -4.25 -13.84
C ASN A 76 -13.76 -3.64 -12.83
N ARG A 77 -14.80 -4.38 -12.46
CA ARG A 77 -15.76 -3.92 -11.44
C ARG A 77 -15.04 -3.73 -10.11
N GLN A 78 -15.49 -2.76 -9.33
CA GLN A 78 -14.87 -2.43 -8.04
C GLN A 78 -15.93 -2.38 -6.96
N LEU A 79 -15.75 -3.13 -5.87
CA LEU A 79 -16.63 -3.05 -4.70
C LEU A 79 -16.54 -1.66 -4.09
N LEU A 80 -17.67 -1.12 -3.60
CA LEU A 80 -17.67 0.20 -2.96
C LEU A 80 -16.79 0.26 -1.71
N SER A 81 -16.61 -0.88 -1.02
CA SER A 81 -15.74 -1.02 0.15
C SER A 81 -14.26 -1.09 -0.20
N ASN A 82 -13.89 -1.28 -1.47
CA ASN A 82 -12.48 -1.39 -1.85
C ASN A 82 -11.77 -0.05 -1.57
N PRO A 83 -10.58 -0.10 -0.95
CA PRO A 83 -9.82 1.11 -0.66
C PRO A 83 -9.27 1.73 -1.94
N LEU A 84 -9.21 3.05 -1.93
CA LEU A 84 -8.66 3.88 -2.99
C LEU A 84 -7.88 5.01 -2.34
N VAL A 85 -6.59 5.11 -2.63
CA VAL A 85 -5.78 6.24 -2.18
C VAL A 85 -5.70 7.24 -3.32
N VAL A 86 -6.01 8.50 -3.04
CA VAL A 86 -5.93 9.60 -4.01
C VAL A 86 -4.80 10.55 -3.64
N LEU A 87 -4.16 11.11 -4.66
CA LEU A 87 -3.02 12.03 -4.55
C LEU A 87 -3.03 13.02 -5.72
N GLU A 88 -2.30 14.11 -5.61
CA GLU A 88 -2.11 15.03 -6.74
C GLU A 88 -1.32 14.35 -7.87
N ASP A 89 -1.79 14.47 -9.11
CA ASP A 89 -1.15 13.83 -10.26
C ASP A 89 0.14 14.57 -10.65
N SER A 90 1.28 13.96 -10.36
CA SER A 90 2.59 14.51 -10.69
C SER A 90 3.11 13.97 -12.03
N LYS A 91 3.30 14.88 -12.98
CA LYS A 91 3.85 14.58 -14.32
C LYS A 91 5.36 14.24 -14.30
N SER A 92 6.06 14.49 -13.19
CA SER A 92 7.51 14.26 -13.07
C SER A 92 7.88 12.86 -12.58
N LEU A 93 6.90 12.02 -12.27
CA LEU A 93 7.13 10.71 -11.65
C LEU A 93 7.78 9.70 -12.64
N ASN A 94 9.01 9.29 -12.36
CA ASN A 94 9.72 8.29 -13.18
C ASN A 94 9.57 6.87 -12.62
N ARG A 95 8.46 6.21 -12.98
CA ARG A 95 8.16 4.85 -12.49
C ARG A 95 9.10 3.75 -12.99
N THR A 96 9.89 4.01 -14.03
CA THR A 96 10.80 3.02 -14.62
C THR A 96 12.22 3.06 -14.04
N GLY A 97 12.53 4.08 -13.24
CA GLY A 97 13.82 4.25 -12.58
C GLY A 97 14.16 3.06 -11.67
N VAL A 98 15.43 2.66 -11.66
CA VAL A 98 15.92 1.59 -10.77
C VAL A 98 15.76 2.00 -9.30
N ASP A 99 16.08 3.24 -8.96
CA ASP A 99 15.96 3.75 -7.59
C ASP A 99 14.51 3.75 -7.11
N PHE A 100 13.58 4.22 -7.95
CA PHE A 100 12.15 4.16 -7.67
C PHE A 100 11.65 2.72 -7.48
N ARG A 101 12.04 1.78 -8.36
CA ARG A 101 11.65 0.37 -8.23
C ARG A 101 12.18 -0.28 -6.94
N ASN A 102 13.41 0.06 -6.55
CA ASN A 102 13.99 -0.38 -5.28
C ASN A 102 13.24 0.20 -4.09
N ALA A 103 12.93 1.50 -4.12
CA ALA A 103 12.15 2.19 -3.11
C ALA A 103 10.72 1.60 -2.97
N LEU A 104 10.09 1.27 -4.10
CA LEU A 104 8.80 0.58 -4.13
C LEU A 104 8.87 -0.81 -3.49
N LEU A 105 9.94 -1.57 -3.76
CA LEU A 105 10.13 -2.89 -3.17
C LEU A 105 10.34 -2.80 -1.65
N ILE A 106 11.13 -1.84 -1.18
CA ILE A 106 11.30 -1.56 0.25
C ILE A 106 9.95 -1.20 0.90
N THR A 107 9.18 -0.33 0.25
CA THR A 107 7.86 0.09 0.71
C THR A 107 6.90 -1.09 0.83
N LYS A 108 6.90 -2.00 -0.16
CA LYS A 108 6.10 -3.24 -0.15
C LYS A 108 6.49 -4.15 1.02
N VAL A 109 7.77 -4.29 1.32
CA VAL A 109 8.22 -5.08 2.48
C VAL A 109 7.82 -4.43 3.79
N ALA A 110 7.98 -3.11 3.92
CA ALA A 110 7.58 -2.38 5.12
C ALA A 110 6.08 -2.58 5.42
N ALA A 111 5.23 -2.42 4.40
CA ALA A 111 3.78 -2.64 4.54
C ALA A 111 3.43 -4.10 4.81
N LEU A 112 4.12 -5.07 4.21
CA LEU A 112 3.92 -6.50 4.49
C LEU A 112 4.32 -6.88 5.91
N MET A 113 5.38 -6.27 6.45
CA MET A 113 5.82 -6.51 7.82
C MET A 113 4.77 -6.03 8.81
N ALA A 114 4.35 -4.76 8.67
CA ALA A 114 3.32 -4.13 9.49
C ALA A 114 1.93 -4.81 9.42
N LYS A 115 1.74 -5.74 8.48
CA LYS A 115 0.47 -6.46 8.25
C LYS A 115 0.56 -7.94 8.55
N SER A 116 1.69 -8.43 9.03
CA SER A 116 1.95 -9.86 9.06
C SER A 116 0.94 -10.63 9.93
N ASP A 117 0.41 -9.99 10.97
CA ASP A 117 -0.61 -10.48 11.91
C ASP A 117 -2.06 -10.06 11.55
N SER A 118 -2.26 -9.42 10.39
CA SER A 118 -3.53 -8.83 9.93
C SER A 118 -4.05 -7.63 10.74
N VAL A 119 -3.34 -7.14 11.76
CA VAL A 119 -3.73 -5.98 12.58
C VAL A 119 -2.62 -4.94 12.56
N VAL A 120 -2.78 -3.92 11.72
CA VAL A 120 -1.81 -2.82 11.64
C VAL A 120 -1.99 -1.86 12.83
N SER A 121 -0.98 -1.71 13.67
CA SER A 121 -0.98 -0.68 14.71
C SER A 121 -0.71 0.73 14.15
N GLU A 122 -1.15 1.76 14.87
CA GLU A 122 -0.82 3.15 14.52
C GLU A 122 0.71 3.39 14.51
N GLY A 123 1.45 2.70 15.39
CA GLY A 123 2.91 2.80 15.49
C GLY A 123 3.62 2.26 14.24
N GLU A 124 3.21 1.09 13.76
CA GLU A 124 3.79 0.47 12.56
C GLU A 124 3.44 1.26 11.30
N SER A 125 2.17 1.67 11.15
CA SER A 125 1.76 2.48 9.99
C SER A 125 2.54 3.80 9.91
N ALA A 126 2.71 4.50 11.04
CA ALA A 126 3.55 5.68 11.12
C ALA A 126 5.01 5.38 10.79
N ARG A 127 5.52 4.22 11.22
CA ARG A 127 6.90 3.79 10.94
C ARG A 127 7.13 3.49 9.47
N VAL A 128 6.19 2.83 8.81
CA VAL A 128 6.23 2.58 7.35
C VAL A 128 6.33 3.90 6.59
N LEU A 129 5.47 4.88 6.91
CA LEU A 129 5.47 6.18 6.25
C LEU A 129 6.75 6.97 6.54
N ALA A 130 7.22 6.99 7.79
CA ALA A 130 8.46 7.63 8.16
C ALA A 130 9.66 7.03 7.41
N ARG A 131 9.64 5.71 7.16
CA ARG A 131 10.72 5.06 6.44
C ARG A 131 10.78 5.51 4.97
N VAL A 132 9.64 5.73 4.32
CA VAL A 132 9.57 6.31 2.97
C VAL A 132 10.29 7.67 2.93
N ASP A 133 10.10 8.51 3.96
CA ASP A 133 10.76 9.83 4.04
C ASP A 133 12.29 9.75 4.13
N THR A 134 12.83 8.67 4.71
CA THR A 134 14.27 8.46 4.84
C THR A 134 14.95 7.92 3.58
N LEU A 135 14.18 7.46 2.59
CA LEU A 135 14.73 6.92 1.35
C LEU A 135 15.48 8.01 0.59
N ARG A 136 16.74 7.72 0.27
CA ARG A 136 17.63 8.59 -0.49
C ARG A 136 17.52 8.24 -1.98
N HIS A 137 17.90 9.18 -2.84
CA HIS A 137 17.93 9.00 -4.30
C HIS A 137 16.55 8.85 -4.96
N ILE A 138 15.49 9.26 -4.28
CA ILE A 138 14.15 9.44 -4.85
C ILE A 138 13.69 10.89 -4.65
N THR A 139 12.82 11.38 -5.54
CA THR A 139 12.28 12.74 -5.45
C THR A 139 11.17 12.84 -4.39
N GLU A 140 10.78 14.06 -4.02
CA GLU A 140 9.67 14.26 -3.08
C GLU A 140 8.34 13.81 -3.69
N GLU A 141 8.14 13.96 -4.99
CA GLU A 141 6.95 13.44 -5.69
C GLU A 141 6.92 11.90 -5.68
N GLU A 142 8.08 11.26 -5.83
CA GLU A 142 8.21 9.81 -5.68
C GLU A 142 7.90 9.36 -4.25
N LYS A 143 8.33 10.11 -3.22
CA LYS A 143 7.97 9.83 -1.82
C LYS A 143 6.47 9.94 -1.57
N VAL A 144 5.82 10.98 -2.08
CA VAL A 144 4.35 11.14 -1.98
C VAL A 144 3.65 9.93 -2.60
N TYR A 145 4.09 9.50 -3.78
CA TYR A 145 3.56 8.29 -4.42
C TYR A 145 3.77 7.04 -3.54
N LEU A 146 4.96 6.85 -2.98
CA LEU A 146 5.27 5.69 -2.13
C LEU A 146 4.50 5.72 -0.80
N LYS A 147 4.22 6.89 -0.23
CA LYS A 147 3.32 7.04 0.93
C LYS A 147 1.90 6.64 0.56
N ALA A 148 1.40 7.08 -0.59
CA ALA A 148 0.09 6.67 -1.08
C ALA A 148 0.03 5.15 -1.29
N GLN A 149 1.08 4.57 -1.88
CA GLN A 149 1.19 3.11 -2.05
C GLN A 149 1.22 2.40 -0.69
N SER A 150 1.93 2.94 0.29
CA SER A 150 2.00 2.38 1.65
C SER A 150 0.61 2.30 2.27
N LEU A 151 -0.16 3.40 2.24
CA LEU A 151 -1.52 3.45 2.77
C LEU A 151 -2.44 2.44 2.08
N TYR A 152 -2.29 2.30 0.76
CA TYR A 152 -3.06 1.31 -0.01
C TYR A 152 -2.71 -0.13 0.39
N LEU A 153 -1.42 -0.47 0.49
CA LEU A 153 -0.97 -1.80 0.88
C LEU A 153 -1.35 -2.13 2.33
N LEU A 154 -1.24 -1.16 3.24
CA LEU A 154 -1.71 -1.26 4.62
C LEU A 154 -3.21 -1.59 4.68
N SER A 155 -3.99 -1.11 3.71
CA SER A 155 -5.45 -1.31 3.63
C SER A 155 -5.88 -2.52 2.81
N THR A 156 -4.97 -3.18 2.07
CA THR A 156 -5.31 -4.30 1.16
C THR A 156 -4.51 -5.57 1.41
N PRO A 157 -5.09 -6.76 1.17
CA PRO A 157 -4.30 -7.99 1.18
C PRO A 157 -3.18 -7.90 0.13
N THR A 158 -1.93 -8.14 0.55
CA THR A 158 -0.77 -8.11 -0.35
C THR A 158 -0.12 -9.49 -0.42
N ARG A 159 0.21 -9.92 -1.64
CA ARG A 159 0.84 -11.22 -1.90
C ARG A 159 2.32 -11.23 -1.51
N ARG A 160 2.63 -11.85 -0.37
CA ARG A 160 3.99 -12.04 0.17
C ARG A 160 4.93 -12.77 -0.79
N ASP A 161 4.45 -13.79 -1.49
CA ASP A 161 5.22 -14.64 -2.40
C ASP A 161 5.84 -13.87 -3.57
N LEU A 162 5.06 -12.97 -4.19
CA LEU A 162 5.54 -12.16 -5.32
C LEU A 162 6.65 -11.18 -4.90
N VAL A 163 6.53 -10.59 -3.71
CA VAL A 163 7.54 -9.67 -3.17
C VAL A 163 8.83 -10.43 -2.85
N LEU A 164 8.73 -11.60 -2.21
CA LEU A 164 9.86 -12.45 -1.90
C LEU A 164 10.61 -12.91 -3.16
N HIS A 165 9.88 -13.30 -4.22
CA HIS A 165 10.50 -13.68 -5.49
C HIS A 165 11.37 -12.55 -6.08
N LYS A 166 10.84 -11.32 -6.14
CA LYS A 166 11.60 -10.16 -6.66
C LYS A 166 12.81 -9.82 -5.80
N LEU A 167 12.69 -10.02 -4.48
CA LEU A 167 13.78 -9.80 -3.55
C LEU A 167 14.93 -10.81 -3.71
N ALA A 168 14.64 -12.06 -4.12
CA ALA A 168 15.65 -13.09 -4.36
C ALA A 168 16.70 -12.63 -5.39
N GLU A 169 16.24 -11.96 -6.45
CA GLU A 169 17.04 -11.46 -7.58
C GLU A 169 17.70 -10.10 -7.32
N SER A 170 17.47 -9.49 -6.15
CA SER A 170 17.96 -8.15 -5.85
C SER A 170 19.44 -8.09 -5.44
N SER A 171 20.02 -6.89 -5.52
CA SER A 171 21.42 -6.67 -5.12
C SER A 171 21.62 -6.86 -3.60
N PRO A 172 22.82 -7.28 -3.14
CA PRO A 172 23.11 -7.43 -1.72
C PRO A 172 22.84 -6.15 -0.90
N THR A 173 23.10 -4.97 -1.48
CA THR A 173 22.81 -3.68 -0.86
C THR A 173 21.32 -3.48 -0.62
N LEU A 174 20.47 -3.85 -1.59
CA LEU A 174 19.03 -3.76 -1.43
C LEU A 174 18.53 -4.75 -0.38
N LYS A 175 19.02 -6.00 -0.39
CA LYS A 175 18.68 -7.01 0.61
C LYS A 175 18.98 -6.54 2.03
N ALA A 176 20.14 -5.93 2.26
CA ALA A 176 20.51 -5.37 3.56
C ALA A 176 19.57 -4.23 3.99
N LEU A 177 19.24 -3.31 3.07
CA LEU A 177 18.32 -2.20 3.35
C LEU A 177 16.90 -2.70 3.67
N VAL A 178 16.45 -3.74 2.96
CA VAL A 178 15.16 -4.39 3.19
C VAL A 178 15.11 -5.05 4.56
N LEU A 179 16.16 -5.76 4.98
CA LEU A 179 16.24 -6.33 6.34
C LEU A 179 16.21 -5.26 7.43
N ASP A 180 16.94 -4.15 7.23
CA ASP A 180 16.93 -3.03 8.18
C ASP A 180 15.52 -2.45 8.34
N VAL A 181 14.84 -2.20 7.21
CA VAL A 181 13.45 -1.70 7.20
C VAL A 181 12.49 -2.69 7.87
N ALA A 182 12.60 -3.97 7.54
CA ALA A 182 11.74 -5.01 8.10
C ALA A 182 11.89 -5.08 9.63
N LYS A 183 13.11 -5.03 10.15
CA LYS A 183 13.35 -5.02 11.60
C LYS A 183 12.84 -3.74 12.25
N ASP A 184 13.05 -2.57 11.64
CA ASP A 184 12.61 -1.29 12.20
C ASP A 184 11.09 -1.18 12.32
N VAL A 185 10.36 -1.71 11.34
CA VAL A 185 8.90 -1.79 11.38
C VAL A 185 8.44 -2.79 12.45
N ALA A 186 9.01 -4.00 12.48
CA ALA A 186 8.60 -5.05 13.40
C ALA A 186 8.86 -4.74 14.89
N ILE A 187 9.69 -3.76 15.21
CA ILE A 187 9.92 -3.34 16.61
C ILE A 187 9.17 -2.06 16.96
N ALA A 188 8.36 -1.52 16.05
CA ALA A 188 7.83 -0.16 16.16
C ALA A 188 6.91 0.03 17.38
N ASP A 189 6.16 -0.99 17.75
CA ASP A 189 5.22 -0.99 18.88
C ASP A 189 5.81 -1.64 20.15
N GLY A 190 7.04 -2.18 20.07
CA GLY A 190 7.72 -2.85 21.17
C GLY A 190 7.26 -4.29 21.42
N VAL A 191 6.50 -4.89 20.52
CA VAL A 191 6.15 -6.31 20.52
C VAL A 191 6.64 -6.91 19.21
N VAL A 192 7.07 -8.17 19.20
CA VAL A 192 7.37 -8.88 17.95
C VAL A 192 6.53 -10.14 17.96
N GLU A 193 5.54 -10.18 17.07
CA GLU A 193 4.61 -11.28 16.92
C GLU A 193 5.24 -12.48 16.18
N GLU A 194 4.61 -13.66 16.30
CA GLU A 194 5.09 -14.85 15.59
C GLU A 194 4.99 -14.66 14.07
N ALA A 195 3.96 -13.97 13.57
CA ALA A 195 3.77 -13.73 12.15
C ALA A 195 4.85 -12.80 11.55
N GLU A 196 5.25 -11.77 12.30
CA GLU A 196 6.33 -10.85 11.92
C GLU A 196 7.67 -11.57 11.87
N LEU A 197 7.95 -12.39 12.90
CA LEU A 197 9.16 -13.19 12.95
C LEU A 197 9.17 -14.21 11.82
N ASP A 198 8.05 -14.83 11.50
CA ASP A 198 7.94 -15.76 10.37
C ASP A 198 8.18 -15.06 9.04
N PHE A 199 7.71 -13.82 8.87
CA PHE A 199 8.04 -13.00 7.70
C PHE A 199 9.52 -12.65 7.62
N LEU A 200 10.12 -12.26 8.74
CA LEU A 200 11.55 -12.00 8.81
C LEU A 200 12.37 -13.25 8.48
N GLN A 201 11.97 -14.43 8.97
CA GLN A 201 12.63 -15.69 8.63
C GLN A 201 12.58 -16.01 7.14
N ASP A 202 11.46 -15.71 6.46
CA ASP A 202 11.37 -15.87 5.01
C ASP A 202 12.32 -14.94 4.26
N LEU A 203 12.44 -13.68 4.69
CA LEU A 203 13.45 -12.77 4.12
C LEU A 203 14.85 -13.34 4.28
N TYR A 204 15.18 -13.91 5.44
CA TYR A 204 16.48 -14.56 5.68
C TYR A 204 16.69 -15.74 4.73
N ARG A 205 15.69 -16.60 4.54
CA ARG A 205 15.77 -17.74 3.60
C ARG A 205 16.02 -17.27 2.17
N VAL A 206 15.31 -16.22 1.72
CA VAL A 206 15.46 -15.63 0.39
C VAL A 206 16.82 -14.96 0.19
N PHE A 207 17.46 -14.53 1.28
CA PHE A 207 18.78 -13.90 1.26
C PHE A 207 19.93 -14.88 1.53
N ASP A 208 19.66 -16.19 1.51
CA ASP A 208 20.62 -17.27 1.81
C ASP A 208 21.26 -17.13 3.22
N MET A 209 20.52 -16.52 4.15
CA MET A 209 20.88 -16.36 5.55
C MET A 209 20.19 -17.41 6.43
N SER A 210 20.75 -17.65 7.62
CA SER A 210 20.16 -18.60 8.56
C SER A 210 18.87 -18.05 9.18
N ALA A 211 17.71 -18.62 8.87
CA ALA A 211 16.45 -18.26 9.52
C ALA A 211 16.50 -18.35 11.06
N ARG A 212 17.41 -19.17 11.61
CA ARG A 212 17.59 -19.29 13.07
C ARG A 212 18.20 -18.03 13.70
N SER A 213 18.94 -17.21 12.93
CA SER A 213 19.52 -15.98 13.45
C SER A 213 18.53 -14.81 13.46
N ALA A 214 17.44 -14.87 12.69
CA ALA A 214 16.44 -13.79 12.60
C ALA A 214 15.94 -13.31 13.97
N ARG A 215 15.66 -14.24 14.90
CA ARG A 215 15.23 -13.90 16.27
C ARG A 215 16.32 -13.19 17.08
N TYR A 216 17.57 -13.63 16.96
CA TYR A 216 18.67 -12.99 17.67
C TYR A 216 18.92 -11.58 17.11
N ASP A 217 18.89 -11.46 15.78
CA ASP A 217 19.19 -10.21 15.08
C ASP A 217 18.12 -9.15 15.34
N ILE A 218 16.83 -9.51 15.44
CA ILE A 218 15.77 -8.54 15.80
C ILE A 218 15.85 -8.13 17.28
N GLU A 219 16.21 -9.04 18.19
CA GLU A 219 16.42 -8.70 19.60
C GLU A 219 17.64 -7.79 19.79
N GLU A 220 18.71 -8.01 19.02
CA GLU A 220 19.88 -7.14 18.98
C GLU A 220 19.51 -5.77 18.40
N TYR A 221 18.79 -5.73 17.29
CA TYR A 221 18.32 -4.49 16.65
C TYR A 221 17.46 -3.65 17.60
N ALA A 222 16.49 -4.27 18.30
CA ALA A 222 15.68 -3.58 19.30
C ALA A 222 16.53 -2.94 20.41
N ARG A 223 17.57 -3.65 20.87
CA ARG A 223 18.49 -3.15 21.90
C ARG A 223 19.30 -1.95 21.41
N GLU A 224 19.82 -2.00 20.18
CA GLU A 224 20.56 -0.90 19.55
C GLU A 224 19.68 0.36 19.37
N HIS A 225 18.39 0.15 19.15
CA HIS A 225 17.39 1.21 19.00
C HIS A 225 16.66 1.58 20.30
N TYR A 226 17.15 1.10 21.46
CA TYR A 226 16.59 1.38 22.79
C TYR A 226 15.10 1.03 22.95
N VAL A 227 14.62 0.04 22.21
CA VAL A 227 13.26 -0.50 22.32
C VAL A 227 13.27 -1.71 23.25
N VAL A 228 12.40 -1.69 24.27
CA VAL A 228 12.23 -2.83 25.19
C VAL A 228 11.11 -3.71 24.63
N LEU A 229 11.48 -4.89 24.14
CA LEU A 229 10.50 -5.86 23.63
C LEU A 229 9.72 -6.52 24.77
N ASP A 230 8.39 -6.43 24.74
CA ASP A 230 7.54 -7.18 25.67
C ASP A 230 7.46 -8.65 25.23
N LYS A 231 7.87 -9.56 26.11
CA LYS A 231 7.88 -11.00 25.85
C LYS A 231 6.54 -11.68 26.17
N LYS A 232 5.50 -10.92 26.51
CA LYS A 232 4.32 -11.44 27.22
C LYS A 232 3.14 -11.93 26.38
N GLN A 233 3.19 -11.95 25.05
CA GLN A 233 2.09 -12.55 24.29
C GLN A 233 2.46 -13.94 23.75
N ARG A 234 2.26 -14.94 24.62
CA ARG A 234 1.82 -16.27 24.20
C ARG A 234 0.37 -16.41 24.64
N ILE A 235 -0.56 -16.57 23.70
CA ILE A 235 -1.62 -17.62 23.65
C ILE A 235 -2.85 -17.17 22.80
N ALA A 236 -3.00 -17.84 21.63
CA ALA A 236 -4.15 -18.59 21.04
C ALA A 236 -5.54 -17.94 20.80
N PRO A 237 -6.49 -18.60 20.08
CA PRO A 237 -6.42 -19.63 19.03
C PRO A 237 -6.98 -19.14 17.67
N ILE A 238 -6.79 -19.96 16.64
CA ILE A 238 -7.31 -19.84 15.26
C ILE A 238 -8.82 -19.52 15.26
N ILE A 239 -9.21 -18.47 14.55
CA ILE A 239 -10.60 -18.18 14.13
C ILE A 239 -10.64 -18.19 12.59
N GLU A 240 -11.77 -18.64 12.07
CA GLU A 240 -12.00 -19.45 10.88
C GLU A 240 -11.67 -18.80 9.53
N GLU A 241 -11.33 -19.65 8.55
CA GLU A 241 -11.28 -19.33 7.11
C GLU A 241 -12.61 -18.72 6.66
N GLU A 242 -12.71 -17.39 6.63
CA GLU A 242 -13.72 -16.72 5.83
C GLU A 242 -13.28 -16.73 4.36
N THR A 243 -13.92 -17.65 3.65
CA THR A 243 -14.24 -17.64 2.21
C THR A 243 -13.36 -16.77 1.32
N VAL A 244 -12.58 -17.49 0.51
CA VAL A 244 -12.06 -17.05 -0.79
C VAL A 244 -13.18 -16.37 -1.59
N CYS A 245 -13.20 -15.04 -1.58
CA CYS A 245 -13.83 -14.27 -2.65
C CYS A 245 -12.89 -14.34 -3.86
N GLU A 246 -13.43 -14.53 -5.05
CA GLU A 246 -12.68 -14.74 -6.29
C GLU A 246 -11.67 -13.60 -6.55
N PHE A 247 -10.37 -13.89 -6.37
CA PHE A 247 -9.25 -12.92 -6.35
C PHE A 247 -8.60 -12.65 -7.71
N GLU A 248 -9.25 -13.00 -8.83
CA GLU A 248 -8.65 -12.79 -10.16
C GLU A 248 -8.64 -11.30 -10.57
N ASP A 249 -9.55 -10.46 -10.05
CA ASP A 249 -9.67 -9.05 -10.47
C ASP A 249 -8.70 -8.08 -9.76
N VAL A 250 -8.23 -8.39 -8.55
CA VAL A 250 -7.21 -7.59 -7.83
C VAL A 250 -5.79 -7.90 -8.34
N LEU A 251 -5.63 -9.05 -8.99
CA LEU A 251 -4.36 -9.51 -9.54
C LEU A 251 -3.87 -8.61 -10.68
N GLU A 252 -4.78 -8.17 -11.55
CA GLU A 252 -4.45 -7.37 -12.73
C GLU A 252 -3.97 -5.96 -12.33
N ASP A 253 -4.58 -5.35 -11.31
CA ASP A 253 -4.18 -4.03 -10.80
C ASP A 253 -2.82 -4.09 -10.08
N LEU A 254 -2.56 -5.13 -9.27
CA LEU A 254 -1.28 -5.28 -8.54
C LEU A 254 -0.12 -5.70 -9.45
N LEU A 255 -0.41 -6.43 -10.55
CA LEU A 255 0.56 -6.80 -11.58
C LEU A 255 0.83 -5.65 -12.55
N SER A 256 -0.12 -4.73 -12.77
CA SER A 256 0.11 -3.53 -13.58
C SER A 256 1.17 -2.59 -13.00
N ASP A 257 1.39 -2.63 -11.68
CA ASP A 257 2.50 -1.94 -10.99
C ASP A 257 3.87 -2.62 -11.22
N PHE A 258 3.88 -3.80 -11.83
CA PHE A 258 5.06 -4.60 -12.11
C PHE A 258 5.32 -4.83 -13.61
N GLU A 259 4.35 -4.55 -14.48
CA GLU A 259 4.51 -4.51 -15.93
C GLU A 259 5.04 -3.12 -16.36
N PHE A 260 6.37 -3.03 -16.44
CA PHE A 260 7.10 -1.99 -17.17
C PHE A 260 8.11 -2.63 -18.12
#